data_AF-A0A3D1QV08-F1
#
_entry.id   AF-A0A3D1QV08-F1
#
_cell.length_a   1.000
_cell.length_b   1.000
_cell.length_c   1.000
_cell.angle_alpha   90.00
_cell.angle_beta   90.00
_cell.angle_gamma   90.00
#
_symmetry.space_group_name_H-M   'P 1'
#
loop_
_entity.id
_entity.type
_entity.pdbx_description
1 polymer ?
#
loop_
_entity_poly.entity_id
_entity_poly.type
_entity_poly.pdbx_seq_one_letter_code
_entity_poly.pdbx_strand_id
1 'polypeptide(L)'
;RNAVALEARKFYYLHLYAKSLRPGLNAARKMLDSALEKASALYETASGKVTNVDLMKLTYASSELDKYLIQAEVGEGLALAALKHTMGAAEAAPLLLADDSLPGAGDEPPELDALLRIALEKRPEFAQIKHGKQAALALEKAERRASFPVVAIAGQFQASWTPTRDDTNNPYHVDPYNDLFGGVALALQFDLDPA
;
A
#
# COMPACT_ATOMS: atom_id res chain seq x y z
N ARG A 1 2.59 -0.07 -6.46
CA ARG A 1 3.83 -0.90 -6.52
C ARG A 1 4.95 -0.29 -5.68
N ASN A 2 5.43 0.91 -5.99
CA ASN A 2 6.53 1.53 -5.22
C ASN A 2 6.21 1.80 -3.74
N ALA A 3 4.97 2.17 -3.42
CA ALA A 3 4.53 2.37 -2.03
C ALA A 3 4.65 1.09 -1.18
N VAL A 4 4.13 -0.03 -1.69
CA VAL A 4 4.21 -1.34 -1.02
C VAL A 4 5.67 -1.79 -0.83
N ALA A 5 6.52 -1.59 -1.85
CA ALA A 5 7.94 -1.91 -1.74
C ALA A 5 8.65 -1.06 -0.67
N LEU A 6 8.28 0.21 -0.54
CA LEU A 6 8.79 1.09 0.51
C LEU A 6 8.32 0.66 1.90
N GLU A 7 7.03 0.31 2.05
CA GLU A 7 6.47 -0.17 3.30
C GLU A 7 7.12 -1.48 3.76
N ALA A 8 7.28 -2.44 2.85
CA ALA A 8 7.98 -3.69 3.16
C ALA A 8 9.42 -3.42 3.64
N ARG A 9 10.15 -2.53 2.98
CA ARG A 9 11.49 -2.12 3.43
C ARG A 9 11.48 -1.43 4.79
N LYS A 10 10.51 -0.55 5.05
CA LYS A 10 10.36 0.12 6.35
C LYS A 10 10.14 -0.89 7.46
N PHE A 11 9.22 -1.84 7.29
CA PHE A 11 8.94 -2.85 8.31
C PHE A 11 10.11 -3.81 8.51
N TYR A 12 10.81 -4.18 7.43
CA TYR A 12 12.06 -4.95 7.49
C TYR A 12 13.10 -4.27 8.40
N TYR A 13 13.43 -3.01 8.12
CA TYR A 13 14.41 -2.29 8.93
C TYR A 13 13.90 -1.92 10.33
N LEU A 14 12.59 -1.71 10.51
CA LEU A 14 12.00 -1.45 11.82
C LEU A 14 12.12 -2.67 12.74
N HIS A 15 11.91 -3.88 12.20
CA HIS A 15 12.13 -5.13 12.94
C HIS A 15 13.60 -5.26 13.35
N LEU A 16 14.54 -5.06 12.41
CA LEU A 16 15.98 -5.11 12.71
C LEU A 16 16.41 -4.06 13.73
N TYR A 17 15.86 -2.84 13.64
CA TYR A 17 16.11 -1.77 14.59
C TYR A 17 15.63 -2.16 16.00
N ALA A 18 14.38 -2.60 16.16
CA ALA A 18 13.85 -3.02 17.45
C ALA A 18 14.65 -4.19 18.06
N LYS A 19 14.99 -5.21 17.25
CA LYS A 19 15.85 -6.32 17.64
C LYS A 19 17.24 -5.84 18.10
N SER A 20 17.81 -4.83 17.43
CA SER A 20 19.14 -4.30 17.75
C SER A 20 19.23 -3.56 19.09
N LEU A 21 18.11 -3.09 19.63
CA LEU A 21 18.07 -2.41 20.94
C LEU A 21 18.25 -3.39 22.11
N ARG A 22 17.79 -4.64 21.95
CA ARG A 22 17.71 -5.63 23.03
C ARG A 22 19.06 -5.93 23.70
N PRO A 23 20.18 -6.16 22.98
CA PRO A 23 21.46 -6.41 23.63
C PRO A 23 21.91 -5.25 24.54
N GLY A 24 21.76 -4.01 24.07
CA GLY A 24 22.12 -2.82 24.85
C GLY A 24 21.23 -2.64 26.08
N LEU A 25 19.92 -2.79 25.92
CA LEU A 25 18.97 -2.70 27.04
C LEU A 25 19.19 -3.83 28.06
N ASN A 26 19.47 -5.05 27.61
CA ASN A 26 19.79 -6.18 28.49
C ASN A 26 21.11 -5.98 29.25
N ALA A 27 22.12 -5.40 28.60
CA ALA A 27 23.38 -5.07 29.26
C ALA A 27 23.17 -4.00 30.34
N ALA A 28 22.42 -2.93 30.02
CA ALA A 28 22.05 -1.91 30.98
C ALA A 28 21.26 -2.49 32.17
N ARG A 29 20.38 -3.47 31.91
CA ARG A 29 19.57 -4.12 32.95
C ARG A 29 20.44 -4.86 33.94
N LYS A 30 21.36 -5.70 33.45
CA LYS A 30 22.32 -6.43 34.28
C LYS A 30 23.18 -5.49 35.14
N MET A 31 23.62 -4.37 34.57
CA MET A 31 24.40 -3.37 35.30
C MET A 31 23.57 -2.73 36.42
N LEU A 32 22.31 -2.40 36.15
CA LEU A 32 21.44 -1.76 37.11
C LEU A 32 20.98 -2.72 38.22
N ASP A 33 20.70 -3.99 37.90
CA ASP A 33 20.40 -5.03 38.88
C ASP A 33 21.59 -5.22 39.84
N SER A 34 22.81 -5.28 39.29
CA SER A 34 24.04 -5.36 40.11
C SER A 34 24.24 -4.13 41.00
N ALA A 35 23.85 -2.95 40.52
CA ALA A 35 23.92 -1.71 41.31
C ALA A 35 22.87 -1.69 42.43
N LEU A 36 21.65 -2.16 42.15
CA LEU A 36 20.57 -2.32 43.13
C LEU A 36 20.93 -3.30 44.23
N GLU A 37 21.52 -4.45 43.90
CA GLU A 37 21.97 -5.44 44.90
C GLU A 37 23.02 -4.83 45.85
N LYS A 38 24.04 -4.16 45.29
CA LYS A 38 25.08 -3.50 46.09
C LYS A 38 24.54 -2.35 46.93
N ALA A 39 23.66 -1.53 46.37
CA ALA A 39 23.06 -0.40 47.07
C ALA A 39 22.17 -0.89 48.23
N SER A 40 21.38 -1.95 48.01
CA SER A 40 20.53 -2.57 49.03
C SER A 40 21.37 -3.10 50.18
N ALA A 41 22.45 -3.84 49.90
CA ALA A 41 23.35 -4.35 50.94
C ALA A 41 24.02 -3.22 51.77
N LEU A 42 24.38 -2.10 51.14
CA LEU A 42 24.97 -0.94 51.83
C LEU A 42 23.95 -0.16 52.69
N TYR A 43 22.68 -0.19 52.30
CA TYR A 43 21.59 0.39 53.05
C TYR A 43 21.26 -0.44 54.30
N GLU A 44 21.14 -1.77 54.15
CA GLU A 44 20.87 -2.71 55.26
C GLU A 44 21.97 -2.70 56.33
N THR A 45 23.23 -2.48 55.93
CA THR A 45 24.35 -2.33 56.88
C THR A 45 24.35 -1.00 57.64
N ALA A 46 23.34 -0.14 57.45
CA ALA A 46 23.18 1.17 58.07
C ALA A 46 24.43 2.07 57.94
N SER A 47 25.21 1.89 56.87
CA SER A 47 26.49 2.57 56.66
C SER A 47 26.36 4.08 56.42
N GLY A 48 25.13 4.59 56.21
CA GLY A 48 24.83 5.98 55.85
C GLY A 48 25.26 6.40 54.45
N LYS A 49 25.92 5.52 53.69
CA LYS A 49 26.44 5.80 52.34
C LYS A 49 25.39 5.77 51.24
N VAL A 50 24.27 5.07 51.47
CA VAL A 50 23.15 4.93 50.55
C VAL A 50 21.88 5.29 51.31
N THR A 51 21.04 6.14 50.75
CA THR A 51 19.75 6.51 51.34
C THR A 51 18.61 5.73 50.69
N ASN A 52 17.44 5.69 51.35
CA ASN A 52 16.22 5.13 50.75
C ASN A 52 15.85 5.85 49.44
N VAL A 53 16.08 7.18 49.37
CA VAL A 53 15.84 7.96 48.16
C VAL A 53 16.69 7.47 46.99
N ASP A 54 17.94 7.07 47.23
CA ASP A 54 18.82 6.54 46.20
C ASP A 54 18.36 5.16 45.70
N LEU A 55 17.91 4.29 46.61
CA LEU A 55 17.28 3.01 46.25
C LEU A 55 16.04 3.23 45.39
N MET A 56 15.15 4.16 45.76
CA MET A 56 13.96 4.47 44.99
C MET A 56 14.29 4.97 43.57
N LYS A 57 15.33 5.79 43.41
CA LYS A 57 15.80 6.25 42.08
C LYS A 57 16.28 5.09 41.21
N LEU A 58 17.06 4.17 41.78
CA LEU A 58 17.55 3.00 41.07
C LEU A 58 16.40 2.06 40.67
N THR A 59 15.44 1.84 41.57
CA THR A 59 14.25 1.04 41.29
C THR A 59 13.42 1.67 40.18
N TYR A 60 13.21 2.99 40.22
CA TYR A 60 12.51 3.71 39.16
C TYR A 60 13.21 3.56 37.80
N ALA A 61 14.53 3.75 37.75
CA ALA A 61 15.32 3.54 36.54
C ALA A 61 15.19 2.11 36.01
N SER A 62 15.08 1.12 36.90
CA SER A 62 14.91 -0.30 36.52
C SER A 62 13.55 -0.54 35.90
N SER A 63 12.48 0.00 36.48
CA SER A 63 11.14 -0.05 35.89
C SER A 63 11.05 0.67 34.55
N GLU A 64 11.78 1.78 34.39
CA GLU A 64 11.83 2.48 33.10
C GLU A 64 12.55 1.67 32.03
N LEU A 65 13.62 0.97 32.40
CA LEU A 65 14.34 0.08 31.52
C LEU A 65 13.50 -1.14 31.10
N ASP A 66 12.72 -1.69 32.04
CA ASP A 66 11.74 -2.76 31.76
C ASP A 66 10.72 -2.34 30.71
N LYS A 67 10.18 -1.12 30.85
CA LYS A 67 9.28 -0.54 29.86
C LYS A 67 9.94 -0.51 28.48
N TYR A 68 11.20 -0.08 28.36
CA TYR A 68 11.89 -0.04 27.07
C TYR A 68 12.19 -1.43 26.50
N LEU A 69 12.52 -2.42 27.34
CA LEU A 69 12.69 -3.82 26.91
C LEU A 69 11.40 -4.38 26.32
N ILE A 70 10.28 -4.20 27.02
CA ILE A 70 8.95 -4.64 26.56
C ILE A 70 8.58 -3.92 25.25
N GLN A 71 8.83 -2.61 25.14
CA GLN A 71 8.58 -1.86 23.92
C GLN A 71 9.42 -2.37 22.73
N ALA A 72 10.69 -2.71 22.96
CA ALA A 72 11.55 -3.27 21.92
C ALA A 72 11.05 -4.65 21.45
N GLU A 73 10.66 -5.53 22.38
CA GLU A 73 10.14 -6.86 22.08
C GLU A 73 8.80 -6.81 21.32
N VAL A 74 7.85 -6.01 21.83
CA VAL A 74 6.56 -5.81 21.16
C VAL A 74 6.76 -5.15 19.79
N GLY A 75 7.66 -4.17 19.70
CA GLY A 75 8.00 -3.49 18.45
C GLY A 75 8.61 -4.43 17.41
N GLU A 76 9.51 -5.32 17.84
CA GLU A 76 10.12 -6.36 17.00
C GLU A 76 9.05 -7.29 16.41
N GLY A 77 8.15 -7.80 17.26
CA GLY A 77 7.05 -8.67 16.84
C GLY A 77 6.04 -7.98 15.93
N LEU A 78 5.65 -6.75 16.27
CA LEU A 78 4.70 -5.96 15.48
C LEU A 78 5.26 -5.61 14.10
N ALA A 79 6.53 -5.22 14.02
CA ALA A 79 7.17 -4.93 12.74
C ALA A 79 7.26 -6.18 11.85
N LEU A 80 7.54 -7.36 12.43
CA LEU A 80 7.54 -8.62 11.69
C LEU A 80 6.14 -9.00 11.19
N ALA A 81 5.12 -8.83 12.02
CA ALA A 81 3.73 -9.07 11.63
C ALA A 81 3.27 -8.13 10.52
N ALA A 82 3.61 -6.84 10.62
CA ALA A 82 3.34 -5.84 9.59
C ALA A 82 4.05 -6.18 8.27
N LEU A 83 5.32 -6.62 8.32
CA LEU A 83 6.05 -7.08 7.15
C LEU A 83 5.35 -8.27 6.47
N LYS A 84 4.96 -9.30 7.23
CA LYS A 84 4.21 -10.44 6.72
C LYS A 84 2.91 -10.00 6.05
N HIS A 85 2.16 -9.11 6.70
CA HIS A 85 0.93 -8.55 6.16
C HIS A 85 1.15 -7.81 4.83
N THR A 86 2.14 -6.92 4.76
CA THR A 86 2.47 -6.17 3.54
C THR A 86 2.91 -7.08 2.39
N MET A 87 3.55 -8.22 2.71
CA MET A 87 3.96 -9.23 1.73
C MET A 87 2.82 -10.20 1.33
N GLY A 88 1.66 -10.14 1.99
CA GLY A 88 0.57 -11.10 1.80
C GLY A 88 0.88 -12.50 2.32
N ALA A 89 1.84 -12.64 3.24
CA ALA A 89 2.17 -13.91 3.88
C ALA A 89 1.18 -14.22 5.01
N ALA A 90 0.88 -15.51 5.23
CA ALA A 90 0.09 -15.93 6.37
C ALA A 90 0.82 -15.61 7.69
N GLU A 91 0.07 -15.27 8.73
CA GLU A 91 0.64 -14.90 10.04
C GLU A 91 1.51 -16.03 10.63
N ALA A 92 1.02 -17.27 10.55
CA ALA A 92 1.72 -18.47 11.02
C ALA A 92 2.89 -18.90 10.12
N ALA A 93 3.07 -18.31 8.94
CA ALA A 93 4.17 -18.66 8.06
C ALA A 93 5.51 -18.27 8.71
N PRO A 94 6.51 -19.16 8.75
CA PRO A 94 7.84 -18.80 9.22
C PRO A 94 8.44 -17.78 8.25
N LEU A 95 8.97 -16.69 8.81
CA LEU A 95 9.70 -15.67 8.05
C LEU A 95 11.05 -15.46 8.73
N LEU A 96 12.11 -15.85 8.04
CA LEU A 96 13.48 -15.59 8.45
C LEU A 96 14.01 -14.44 7.60
N LEU A 97 14.52 -13.40 8.26
CA LEU A 97 15.18 -12.30 7.58
C LEU A 97 16.61 -12.69 7.23
N ALA A 98 17.14 -12.13 6.15
CA ALA A 98 18.50 -12.42 5.72
C ALA A 98 19.54 -11.77 6.66
N ASP A 99 19.23 -10.59 7.17
CA ASP A 99 20.09 -9.86 8.10
C ASP A 99 19.68 -10.15 9.55
N ASP A 100 20.68 -10.29 10.41
CA ASP A 100 20.45 -10.44 11.85
C ASP A 100 20.48 -9.14 12.64
N SER A 101 21.05 -8.09 12.04
CA SER A 101 21.25 -6.78 12.66
C SER A 101 21.05 -5.66 11.65
N LEU A 102 20.85 -4.43 12.15
CA LEU A 102 20.72 -3.27 11.29
C LEU A 102 22.04 -3.03 10.53
N PRO A 103 22.03 -2.91 9.19
CA PRO A 103 23.24 -2.60 8.44
C PRO A 103 23.74 -1.20 8.80
N GLY A 104 25.05 -0.99 8.64
CA GLY A 104 25.65 0.33 8.79
C GLY A 104 25.08 1.36 7.83
N ALA A 105 25.31 2.64 8.10
CA ALA A 105 24.96 3.70 7.16
C ALA A 105 25.61 3.42 5.80
N GLY A 106 24.78 3.41 4.74
CA GLY A 106 25.24 3.18 3.38
C GLY A 106 25.98 4.39 2.81
N ASP A 107 26.14 4.40 1.48
CA ASP A 107 26.78 5.50 0.77
C ASP A 107 26.02 6.82 0.96
N GLU A 108 26.77 7.93 0.91
CA GLU A 108 26.23 9.29 0.90
C GLU A 108 25.20 9.41 -0.24
N PRO A 109 24.01 9.99 0.03
CA PRO A 109 23.03 10.20 -1.02
C PRO A 109 23.57 11.17 -2.08
N PRO A 110 23.08 11.07 -3.34
CA PRO A 110 23.41 12.06 -4.37
C PRO A 110 23.02 13.49 -3.95
N GLU A 111 23.69 14.47 -4.55
CA GLU A 111 23.39 15.89 -4.39
C GLU A 111 21.89 16.22 -4.58
N LEU A 112 21.40 17.22 -3.83
CA LEU A 112 19.99 17.61 -3.83
C LEU A 112 19.46 17.93 -5.23
N ASP A 113 20.23 18.64 -6.05
CA ASP A 113 19.85 19.01 -7.41
C ASP A 113 19.69 17.79 -8.33
N ALA A 114 20.48 16.74 -8.11
CA ALA A 114 20.32 15.48 -8.82
C ALA A 114 19.02 14.78 -8.38
N LEU A 115 18.72 14.76 -7.08
CA LEU A 115 17.49 14.18 -6.55
C LEU A 115 16.24 14.92 -7.03
N LEU A 116 16.26 16.25 -7.10
CA LEU A 116 15.15 17.06 -7.59
C LEU A 116 14.83 16.76 -9.06
N ARG A 117 15.87 16.65 -9.93
CA ARG A 117 15.68 16.27 -11.33
C ARG A 117 15.06 14.88 -11.46
N ILE A 118 15.60 13.90 -10.73
CA ILE A 118 15.06 12.53 -10.71
C ILE A 118 13.60 12.53 -10.24
N ALA A 119 13.27 13.32 -9.21
CA ALA A 119 11.92 13.40 -8.67
C ALA A 119 10.93 13.96 -9.69
N LEU A 120 11.28 15.03 -10.41
CA LEU A 120 10.42 15.61 -11.44
C LEU A 120 10.14 14.63 -12.60
N GLU A 121 11.12 13.79 -12.95
CA GLU A 121 11.00 12.84 -14.06
C GLU A 121 10.29 11.55 -13.68
N LYS A 122 10.56 11.00 -12.49
CA LYS A 122 10.17 9.62 -12.12
C LYS A 122 9.01 9.53 -11.15
N ARG A 123 8.59 10.62 -10.51
CA ARG A 123 7.47 10.57 -9.55
C ARG A 123 6.13 10.37 -10.26
N PRO A 124 5.39 9.29 -9.95
CA PRO A 124 4.10 9.01 -10.59
C PRO A 124 3.05 10.11 -10.34
N GLU A 125 3.18 10.87 -9.25
CA GLU A 125 2.27 11.96 -8.90
C GLU A 125 2.27 13.06 -9.98
N PHE A 126 3.42 13.38 -10.59
CA PHE A 126 3.48 14.35 -11.68
C PHE A 126 2.82 13.83 -12.96
N ALA A 127 3.01 12.54 -13.27
CA ALA A 127 2.30 11.90 -14.38
C ALA A 127 0.79 11.91 -14.14
N GLN A 128 0.34 11.62 -12.92
CA GLN A 128 -1.06 11.66 -12.53
C GLN A 128 -1.65 13.07 -12.69
N ILE A 129 -0.95 14.12 -12.26
CA ILE A 129 -1.38 15.52 -12.45
C ILE A 129 -1.49 15.86 -13.94
N LYS A 130 -0.50 15.48 -14.74
CA LYS A 130 -0.49 15.74 -16.20
C LYS A 130 -1.67 15.07 -16.89
N HIS A 131 -1.92 13.80 -16.61
CA HIS A 131 -3.07 13.07 -17.16
C HIS A 131 -4.40 13.59 -16.62
N GLY A 132 -4.47 13.96 -15.34
CA GLY A 132 -5.65 14.60 -14.75
C GLY A 132 -6.00 15.91 -15.43
N LYS A 133 -5.01 16.77 -15.72
CA LYS A 133 -5.20 17.99 -16.52
C LYS A 133 -5.71 17.68 -17.92
N GLN A 134 -5.14 16.69 -18.60
CA GLN A 134 -5.59 16.30 -19.93
C GLN A 134 -7.03 15.76 -19.93
N ALA A 135 -7.38 14.96 -18.93
CA ALA A 135 -8.75 14.45 -18.75
C ALA A 135 -9.75 15.59 -18.52
N ALA A 136 -9.41 16.58 -17.67
CA ALA A 136 -10.24 17.75 -17.44
C ALA A 136 -10.46 18.58 -18.73
N LEU A 137 -9.41 18.77 -19.53
CA LEU A 137 -9.52 19.46 -20.83
C LEU A 137 -10.31 18.65 -21.86
N ALA A 138 -10.22 17.32 -21.82
CA ALA A 138 -11.02 16.46 -22.70
C ALA A 138 -12.51 16.49 -22.30
N LEU A 139 -12.79 16.52 -20.99
CA LEU A 139 -14.15 16.68 -20.46
C LEU A 139 -14.73 18.04 -20.86
N GLU A 140 -13.99 19.14 -20.68
CA GLU A 140 -14.43 20.47 -21.11
C GLU A 140 -14.79 20.52 -22.60
N LYS A 141 -13.99 19.87 -23.45
CA LYS A 141 -14.28 19.73 -24.88
C LYS A 141 -15.50 18.84 -25.16
N ALA A 142 -15.71 17.77 -24.39
CA ALA A 142 -16.87 16.90 -24.53
C ALA A 142 -18.16 17.66 -24.16
N GLU A 143 -18.16 18.38 -23.03
CA GLU A 143 -19.28 19.20 -22.58
C GLU A 143 -19.62 20.31 -23.59
N ARG A 144 -18.61 20.99 -24.15
CA ARG A 144 -18.85 21.97 -25.24
C ARG A 144 -19.50 21.36 -26.48
N ARG A 145 -19.27 20.07 -26.72
CA ARG A 145 -19.83 19.33 -27.87
C ARG A 145 -21.10 18.58 -27.54
N ALA A 146 -21.53 18.56 -26.27
CA ALA A 146 -22.75 17.89 -25.86
C ALA A 146 -24.00 18.52 -26.52
N SER A 147 -23.92 19.79 -26.93
CA SER A 147 -24.96 20.46 -27.71
C SER A 147 -24.97 20.11 -29.20
N PHE A 148 -23.98 19.36 -29.71
CA PHE A 148 -23.99 18.89 -31.10
C PHE A 148 -24.84 17.62 -31.25
N PRO A 149 -25.49 17.43 -32.41
CA PRO A 149 -26.25 16.21 -32.65
C PRO A 149 -25.35 14.98 -32.65
N VAL A 150 -25.85 13.91 -32.03
CA VAL A 150 -25.24 12.58 -32.12
C VAL A 150 -25.73 11.93 -33.41
N VAL A 151 -24.78 11.57 -34.28
CA VAL A 151 -25.04 10.82 -35.52
C VAL A 151 -24.67 9.36 -35.31
N ALA A 152 -25.62 8.47 -35.51
CA ALA A 152 -25.40 7.03 -35.41
C ALA A 152 -25.78 6.32 -36.71
N ILE A 153 -25.01 5.31 -37.08
CA ILE A 153 -25.29 4.42 -38.22
C ILE A 153 -25.35 3.01 -37.66
N ALA A 154 -26.47 2.32 -37.90
CA ALA A 154 -26.70 0.95 -37.46
C ALA A 154 -27.00 0.08 -38.67
N GLY A 155 -26.49 -1.15 -38.67
CA GLY A 155 -26.78 -2.15 -39.70
C GLY A 155 -27.31 -3.41 -39.05
N GLN A 156 -28.25 -4.08 -39.72
CA GLN A 156 -28.71 -5.42 -39.35
C GLN A 156 -28.62 -6.34 -40.56
N PHE A 157 -28.31 -7.60 -40.29
CA PHE A 157 -28.25 -8.66 -41.28
C PHE A 157 -28.74 -9.95 -40.63
N GLN A 158 -29.64 -10.64 -41.31
CA GLN A 158 -30.24 -11.89 -40.88
C GLN A 158 -30.23 -12.86 -42.06
N ALA A 159 -29.71 -14.05 -41.82
CA ALA A 159 -29.77 -15.17 -42.75
C ALA A 159 -30.30 -16.38 -41.99
N SER A 160 -31.44 -16.90 -42.44
CA SER A 160 -32.06 -18.11 -41.90
C SER A 160 -32.00 -19.20 -42.97
N TRP A 161 -31.60 -20.42 -42.60
CA TRP A 161 -31.62 -21.57 -43.51
C TRP A 161 -32.02 -22.84 -42.75
N THR A 162 -33.06 -23.51 -43.24
CA THR A 162 -33.61 -24.72 -42.64
C THR A 162 -33.79 -25.81 -43.71
N PRO A 163 -32.91 -26.83 -43.76
CA PRO A 163 -32.86 -27.81 -44.86
C PRO A 163 -33.98 -28.86 -44.84
N THR A 164 -34.76 -28.98 -43.76
CA THR A 164 -35.83 -29.98 -43.58
C THR A 164 -37.22 -29.51 -44.04
N ARG A 165 -37.33 -28.33 -44.66
CA ARG A 165 -38.59 -27.78 -45.20
C ARG A 165 -38.39 -27.37 -46.66
N ASP A 166 -39.36 -27.68 -47.51
CA ASP A 166 -39.38 -27.25 -48.90
C ASP A 166 -39.73 -25.76 -48.99
N ASP A 167 -38.85 -24.97 -49.60
CA ASP A 167 -39.10 -23.56 -49.90
C ASP A 167 -40.25 -23.44 -50.91
N THR A 168 -41.35 -22.80 -50.50
CA THR A 168 -42.57 -22.71 -51.28
C THR A 168 -42.69 -21.31 -51.88
N ASN A 169 -42.50 -21.17 -53.20
CA ASN A 169 -42.60 -19.91 -53.92
C ASN A 169 -44.08 -19.49 -54.13
N ASN A 170 -44.73 -19.03 -53.06
CA ASN A 170 -46.12 -18.54 -53.07
C ASN A 170 -46.17 -17.06 -52.69
N PRO A 171 -46.68 -16.17 -53.56
CA PRO A 171 -46.71 -14.71 -53.30
C PRO A 171 -47.62 -14.28 -52.14
N TYR A 172 -48.42 -15.19 -51.55
CA TYR A 172 -49.28 -14.91 -50.39
C TYR A 172 -48.78 -15.56 -49.08
N HIS A 173 -47.59 -16.17 -49.05
CA HIS A 173 -47.02 -16.82 -47.87
C HIS A 173 -45.56 -16.41 -47.65
N VAL A 174 -45.23 -15.89 -46.46
CA VAL A 174 -43.86 -15.50 -46.08
C VAL A 174 -43.22 -16.63 -45.26
N ASP A 175 -42.05 -17.14 -45.69
CA ASP A 175 -41.28 -18.14 -44.94
C ASP A 175 -40.12 -17.47 -44.15
N PRO A 176 -40.23 -17.30 -42.81
CA PRO A 176 -39.20 -16.64 -42.01
C PRO A 176 -37.97 -17.53 -41.72
N TYR A 177 -37.98 -18.81 -42.11
CA TYR A 177 -36.94 -19.80 -41.77
C TYR A 177 -35.93 -20.07 -42.90
N ASN A 178 -36.20 -19.54 -44.10
CA ASN A 178 -35.35 -19.56 -45.29
C ASN A 178 -35.31 -18.16 -45.92
N ASP A 179 -34.91 -17.16 -45.13
CA ASP A 179 -34.94 -15.75 -45.52
C ASP A 179 -33.55 -15.09 -45.41
N LEU A 180 -33.29 -14.12 -46.28
CA LEU A 180 -32.08 -13.29 -46.29
C LEU A 180 -32.49 -11.83 -46.25
N PHE A 181 -32.33 -11.22 -45.08
CA PHE A 181 -32.72 -9.84 -44.84
C PHE A 181 -31.53 -9.01 -44.36
N GLY A 182 -31.44 -7.77 -44.82
CA GLY A 182 -30.45 -6.82 -44.34
C GLY A 182 -30.94 -5.39 -44.47
N GLY A 183 -30.47 -4.52 -43.60
CA GLY A 183 -30.84 -3.11 -43.61
C GLY A 183 -29.80 -2.24 -42.91
N VAL A 184 -29.76 -0.97 -43.28
CA VAL A 184 -28.93 0.06 -42.65
C VAL A 184 -29.85 1.21 -42.25
N ALA A 185 -29.65 1.75 -41.06
CA ALA A 185 -30.37 2.89 -40.51
C ALA A 185 -29.39 3.99 -40.12
N LEU A 186 -29.75 5.24 -40.38
CA LEU A 186 -29.05 6.44 -39.91
C LEU A 186 -29.96 7.17 -38.92
N ALA A 187 -29.44 7.45 -37.73
CA ALA A 187 -30.15 8.13 -36.66
C ALA A 187 -29.44 9.44 -36.28
N LEU A 188 -30.23 10.47 -36.01
CA LEU A 188 -29.79 11.77 -35.50
C LEU A 188 -30.53 12.03 -34.18
N GLN A 189 -29.78 12.27 -33.10
CA GLN A 189 -30.34 12.66 -31.81
C GLN A 189 -29.86 14.06 -31.46
N PHE A 190 -30.78 14.92 -31.01
CA PHE A 190 -30.51 16.28 -30.55
C PHE A 190 -30.93 16.40 -29.09
N ASP A 191 -30.02 16.85 -28.23
CA ASP A 191 -30.33 17.18 -26.85
C ASP A 191 -30.63 18.69 -26.79
N LEU A 192 -31.92 19.04 -26.89
CA LEU A 192 -32.40 20.42 -26.83
C LEU A 192 -32.83 20.72 -25.40
N ASP A 193 -32.11 21.63 -24.73
CA ASP A 193 -32.52 22.16 -23.44
C ASP A 193 -33.35 23.45 -23.67
N PRO A 194 -34.68 23.44 -23.44
CA PRO A 194 -35.48 24.64 -23.51
C PRO A 194 -35.19 25.50 -22.27
N ALA A 195 -34.38 26.54 -22.46
CA ALA A 195 -34.12 27.58 -21.46
C ALA A 195 -35.41 28.24 -20.94
#